data_AF-A0A6I0S2S8-F1
#
_entry.id   AF-A0A6I0S2S8-F1
#
_cell.length_a   1.000
_cell.length_b   1.000
_cell.length_c   1.000
_cell.angle_alpha   90.00
_cell.angle_beta   90.00
_cell.angle_gamma   90.00
#
_symmetry.space_group_name_H-M   'P 1'
#
loop_
_entity.id
_entity.type
_entity.pdbx_description
1 polymer ?
#
loop_
_entity_poly.entity_id
_entity_poly.type
_entity_poly.pdbx_seq_one_letter_code
_entity_poly.pdbx_strand_id
1 'polypeptide(L)'
;MPLVIVAIGVILLLLLMIRFKMNGFIALVLVALAVGLMQGMPLDKVIGSIKAGVGGTLGSLALIMGFGAMLGKMLADCGGAQRIATTLIAKFGKKHIQWAVVLTGFTVGFALFYEVGFVLMLPLVFTIAASANIPLLYVGVPMAAALSVTHGFLPPHPGPTAIATIFNADMGKTLLYGTILAIPTVILAGPVYARVLKGIDKPIPEGLYSAKTFSEEEMPSFGVSVWTSLVPVVLMAM
;
A
#
# COMPACT_ATOMS: atom_id res chain seq x y z
N MET A 1 -32.20 -15.96 -7.40
CA MET A 1 -31.50 -15.80 -6.10
C MET A 1 -30.28 -14.90 -6.27
N PRO A 2 -30.41 -13.56 -6.15
CA PRO A 2 -29.32 -12.64 -6.45
C PRO A 2 -28.02 -12.92 -5.69
N LEU A 3 -28.13 -13.28 -4.40
CA LEU A 3 -26.98 -13.62 -3.55
C LEU A 3 -26.22 -14.87 -4.03
N VAL A 4 -26.93 -15.86 -4.56
CA VAL A 4 -26.31 -17.10 -5.09
C VAL A 4 -25.53 -16.79 -6.36
N ILE A 5 -26.09 -15.96 -7.25
CA ILE A 5 -25.42 -15.55 -8.49
C ILE A 5 -24.16 -14.74 -8.17
N VAL A 6 -24.22 -13.86 -7.17
CA VAL A 6 -23.04 -13.10 -6.70
C VAL A 6 -21.99 -14.04 -6.11
N ALA A 7 -22.39 -15.02 -5.28
CA ALA A 7 -21.46 -16.00 -4.73
C ALA A 7 -20.75 -16.81 -5.83
N ILE A 8 -21.50 -17.23 -6.87
CA ILE A 8 -20.94 -17.88 -8.06
C ILE A 8 -19.96 -16.95 -8.78
N GLY A 9 -20.31 -15.67 -8.93
CA GLY A 9 -19.43 -14.65 -9.50
C GLY A 9 -18.10 -14.51 -8.75
N VAL A 10 -18.14 -14.48 -7.41
CA VAL A 10 -16.93 -14.43 -6.57
C VAL A 10 -16.08 -15.69 -6.75
N ILE A 11 -16.70 -16.88 -6.75
CA ILE A 11 -15.99 -18.14 -6.98
C ILE A 11 -15.33 -18.14 -8.37
N LEU A 12 -16.07 -17.71 -9.40
CA LEU A 12 -15.56 -17.62 -10.77
C LEU A 12 -14.38 -16.64 -10.85
N LEU A 13 -14.48 -15.47 -10.21
CA LEU A 13 -13.40 -14.48 -10.14
C LEU A 13 -12.13 -15.07 -9.51
N LEU A 14 -12.27 -15.70 -8.34
CA LEU A 14 -11.15 -16.35 -7.65
C LEU A 14 -10.54 -17.46 -8.50
N LEU A 15 -11.37 -18.25 -9.20
CA LEU A 15 -10.92 -19.32 -10.06
C LEU A 15 -10.12 -18.78 -11.27
N LEU A 16 -10.59 -17.71 -11.92
CA LEU A 16 -9.88 -17.05 -13.02
C LEU A 16 -8.53 -16.47 -12.56
N MET A 17 -8.49 -15.84 -11.38
CA MET A 17 -7.25 -15.21 -10.87
C MET A 17 -6.26 -16.23 -10.29
N ILE A 18 -6.71 -17.23 -9.52
CA ILE A 18 -5.81 -18.16 -8.82
C ILE A 18 -5.40 -19.31 -9.73
N ARG A 19 -6.38 -19.97 -10.37
CA ARG A 19 -6.12 -21.21 -11.15
C ARG A 19 -5.68 -20.90 -12.57
N PHE A 20 -6.28 -19.90 -13.21
CA PHE A 20 -5.94 -19.49 -14.57
C PHE A 20 -4.97 -18.31 -14.64
N LYS A 21 -4.62 -17.70 -13.50
CA LYS A 21 -3.63 -16.61 -13.41
C LYS A 21 -3.95 -15.43 -14.34
N MET A 22 -5.24 -15.19 -14.58
CA MET A 22 -5.67 -14.07 -15.42
C MET A 22 -5.44 -12.74 -14.71
N ASN A 23 -5.13 -11.71 -15.48
CA ASN A 23 -5.06 -10.34 -14.97
C ASN A 23 -6.41 -9.96 -14.34
N GLY A 24 -6.38 -9.38 -13.14
CA GLY A 24 -7.57 -9.04 -12.36
C GLY A 24 -8.56 -8.15 -13.11
N PHE A 25 -8.09 -7.19 -13.92
CA PHE A 25 -8.96 -6.34 -14.74
C PHE A 25 -9.77 -7.15 -15.75
N ILE A 26 -9.11 -8.05 -16.48
CA ILE A 26 -9.77 -8.93 -17.47
C ILE A 26 -10.74 -9.88 -16.76
N ALA A 27 -10.32 -10.47 -15.64
CA ALA A 27 -11.14 -11.39 -14.87
C ALA A 27 -12.42 -10.70 -14.34
N LEU A 28 -12.31 -9.46 -13.83
CA LEU A 28 -13.45 -8.68 -13.35
C LEU A 28 -14.44 -8.36 -14.48
N VAL A 29 -13.97 -7.99 -15.67
CA VAL A 29 -14.85 -7.70 -16.83
C VAL A 29 -15.61 -8.96 -17.26
N LEU A 30 -14.92 -10.11 -17.35
CA LEU A 30 -15.54 -11.37 -17.72
C LEU A 30 -16.56 -11.85 -16.68
N VAL A 31 -16.23 -11.72 -15.40
CA VAL A 31 -17.15 -12.07 -14.31
C VAL A 31 -18.36 -11.14 -14.29
N ALA A 32 -18.17 -9.83 -14.48
CA ALA A 32 -19.27 -8.88 -14.57
C ALA A 32 -20.22 -9.20 -15.73
N LEU A 33 -19.67 -9.60 -16.89
CA LEU A 33 -20.44 -10.07 -18.04
C LEU A 33 -21.25 -11.33 -17.69
N ALA A 34 -20.61 -12.34 -17.09
CA ALA A 34 -21.25 -13.59 -16.71
C ALA A 34 -22.36 -13.36 -15.66
N VAL A 35 -22.10 -12.54 -14.63
CA VAL A 35 -23.07 -12.20 -13.58
C VAL A 35 -24.26 -11.43 -14.16
N GLY A 36 -24.02 -10.44 -15.03
CA GLY A 36 -25.09 -9.69 -15.69
C GLY A 36 -26.01 -10.59 -16.51
N LEU A 37 -25.45 -11.52 -17.28
CA LEU A 37 -26.21 -12.49 -18.06
C LEU A 37 -26.98 -13.48 -17.16
N MET A 38 -26.37 -13.97 -16.07
CA MET A 38 -27.04 -14.85 -15.10
C MET A 38 -28.19 -14.16 -14.37
N GLN A 39 -28.15 -12.84 -14.22
CA GLN A 39 -29.25 -12.03 -13.67
C GLN A 39 -30.37 -11.75 -14.69
N GLY A 40 -30.24 -12.24 -15.94
CA GLY A 40 -31.23 -12.05 -16.99
C GLY A 40 -31.18 -10.68 -17.66
N MET A 41 -30.08 -9.93 -17.51
CA MET A 41 -29.92 -8.64 -18.21
C MET A 41 -29.68 -8.89 -19.72
N PRO A 42 -30.33 -8.11 -20.60
CA PRO A 42 -29.96 -8.04 -22.02
C PRO A 42 -28.48 -7.68 -22.21
N LEU A 43 -27.82 -8.31 -23.19
CA LEU A 43 -26.37 -8.17 -23.40
C LEU A 43 -25.92 -6.72 -23.60
N ASP A 44 -26.71 -5.93 -24.33
CA ASP A 44 -26.49 -4.50 -24.54
C ASP A 44 -26.48 -3.71 -23.22
N LYS A 45 -27.41 -4.03 -22.31
CA LYS A 45 -27.48 -3.41 -20.98
C LYS A 45 -26.31 -3.84 -20.10
N VAL A 46 -25.87 -5.10 -20.17
CA VAL A 46 -24.70 -5.57 -19.41
C VAL A 46 -23.45 -4.80 -19.84
N ILE A 47 -23.21 -4.67 -21.14
CA ILE A 47 -22.08 -3.90 -21.67
C ILE A 47 -22.17 -2.43 -21.25
N GLY A 48 -23.37 -1.84 -21.30
CA GLY A 48 -23.63 -0.48 -20.82
C GLY A 48 -23.29 -0.29 -19.34
N SER A 49 -23.75 -1.21 -18.48
CA SER A 49 -23.46 -1.18 -17.04
C SER A 49 -21.98 -1.35 -16.73
N ILE A 50 -21.28 -2.24 -17.44
CA ILE A 50 -19.82 -2.40 -17.28
C ILE A 50 -19.10 -1.10 -17.65
N LYS A 51 -19.44 -0.49 -18.80
CA LYS A 51 -18.86 0.78 -19.24
C LYS A 51 -19.12 1.91 -18.24
N ALA A 52 -20.35 2.03 -17.74
CA ALA A 52 -20.72 3.04 -16.76
C ALA A 52 -19.99 2.86 -15.43
N GLY A 53 -19.90 1.62 -14.92
CA GLY A 53 -19.20 1.32 -13.67
C GLY A 53 -17.70 1.58 -13.74
N VAL A 54 -17.05 1.10 -14.80
CA VAL A 54 -15.62 1.34 -15.05
C VAL A 54 -15.35 2.84 -15.25
N GLY A 55 -16.16 3.51 -16.08
CA GLY A 55 -16.03 4.93 -16.37
C GLY A 55 -16.22 5.83 -15.15
N GLY A 56 -17.22 5.56 -14.30
CA GLY A 56 -17.44 6.31 -13.07
C GLY A 56 -16.28 6.15 -12.08
N THR A 57 -15.79 4.92 -11.90
CA THR A 57 -14.65 4.65 -11.02
C THR A 57 -13.39 5.34 -11.53
N LEU A 58 -13.05 5.18 -12.81
CA LEU A 58 -11.90 5.84 -13.42
C LEU A 58 -12.03 7.37 -13.36
N GLY A 59 -13.21 7.93 -13.62
CA GLY A 59 -13.44 9.37 -13.52
C GLY A 59 -13.15 9.93 -12.13
N SER A 60 -13.64 9.26 -11.09
CA SER A 60 -13.41 9.69 -9.69
C SER A 60 -11.97 9.53 -9.21
N LEU A 61 -11.26 8.50 -9.69
CA LEU A 61 -9.93 8.15 -9.18
C LEU A 61 -8.78 8.58 -10.09
N ALA A 62 -9.01 8.95 -11.35
CA ALA A 62 -7.94 9.20 -12.33
C ALA A 62 -6.96 10.29 -11.88
N LEU A 63 -7.46 11.42 -11.38
CA LEU A 63 -6.60 12.51 -10.90
C LEU A 63 -5.85 12.12 -9.63
N ILE A 64 -6.53 11.47 -8.69
CA ILE A 64 -5.92 11.02 -7.42
C ILE A 64 -4.81 10.01 -7.71
N MET A 65 -5.05 9.03 -8.59
CA MET A 65 -4.05 8.05 -9.00
C MET A 65 -2.92 8.69 -9.80
N GLY A 66 -3.22 9.60 -10.72
CA GLY A 66 -2.23 10.29 -11.54
C GLY A 66 -1.28 11.14 -10.71
N PHE A 67 -1.81 12.09 -9.93
CA PHE A 67 -0.99 12.94 -9.07
C PHE A 67 -0.33 12.16 -7.93
N GLY A 68 -1.02 11.18 -7.34
CA GLY A 68 -0.44 10.30 -6.33
C GLY A 68 0.74 9.49 -6.86
N ALA A 69 0.62 8.91 -8.06
CA ALA A 69 1.71 8.20 -8.71
C ALA A 69 2.87 9.13 -9.08
N MET A 70 2.60 10.34 -9.57
CA MET A 70 3.64 11.33 -9.85
C MET A 70 4.40 11.75 -8.58
N LEU A 71 3.68 12.11 -7.52
CA LEU A 71 4.28 12.49 -6.24
C LEU A 71 5.08 11.34 -5.63
N GLY A 72 4.52 10.14 -5.63
CA GLY A 72 5.20 8.96 -5.12
C GLY A 72 6.46 8.64 -5.93
N LYS A 73 6.37 8.67 -7.27
CA LYS A 73 7.53 8.43 -8.13
C LYS A 73 8.61 9.50 -7.94
N MET A 74 8.23 10.76 -7.82
CA MET A 74 9.15 11.86 -7.54
C MET A 74 9.88 11.66 -6.19
N LEU A 75 9.15 11.27 -5.14
CA LEU A 75 9.73 10.98 -3.81
C LEU A 75 10.69 9.78 -3.85
N ALA A 76 10.37 8.76 -4.65
CA ALA A 76 11.23 7.59 -4.85
C ALA A 76 12.49 7.94 -5.66
N ASP A 77 12.36 8.72 -6.73
CA ASP A 77 13.45 9.04 -7.66
C ASP A 77 14.44 10.07 -7.10
N CYS A 78 14.04 10.92 -6.16
CA CYS A 78 14.94 11.83 -5.45
C CYS A 78 15.55 11.24 -4.18
N GLY A 79 15.23 9.98 -3.83
CA GLY A 79 15.70 9.37 -2.58
C GLY A 79 15.06 9.95 -1.32
N GLY A 80 13.95 10.69 -1.42
CA GLY A 80 13.25 11.26 -0.26
C GLY A 80 12.77 10.18 0.73
N ALA A 81 12.28 9.05 0.22
CA ALA A 81 11.91 7.92 1.08
C ALA A 81 13.14 7.31 1.81
N GLN A 82 14.30 7.26 1.14
CA GLN A 82 15.56 6.85 1.76
C GLN A 82 15.98 7.85 2.85
N ARG A 83 15.87 9.16 2.61
CA ARG A 83 16.17 10.20 3.61
C ARG A 83 15.30 10.04 4.86
N ILE A 84 13.99 9.83 4.70
CA ILE A 84 13.07 9.65 5.84
C ILE A 84 13.51 8.45 6.67
N ALA A 85 13.82 7.34 6.00
CA ALA A 85 14.28 6.11 6.64
C ALA A 85 15.58 6.32 7.42
N THR A 86 16.65 6.74 6.74
CA THR A 86 17.99 6.87 7.36
C THR A 86 17.98 7.85 8.52
N THR A 87 17.27 8.97 8.39
CA THR A 87 17.16 9.99 9.45
C THR A 87 16.44 9.45 10.68
N LEU A 88 15.29 8.78 10.51
CA LEU A 88 14.54 8.23 11.64
C LEU A 88 15.32 7.09 12.32
N ILE A 89 15.96 6.23 11.55
CA ILE A 89 16.78 5.13 12.09
C ILE A 89 17.96 5.68 12.90
N ALA A 90 18.66 6.69 12.38
CA ALA A 90 19.76 7.35 13.07
C ALA A 90 19.30 8.00 14.39
N LYS A 91 18.12 8.66 14.38
CA LYS A 91 17.58 9.36 15.55
C LYS A 91 17.12 8.43 16.67
N PHE A 92 16.43 7.34 16.32
CA PHE A 92 15.89 6.38 17.31
C PHE A 92 16.96 5.41 17.85
N GLY A 93 18.02 5.18 17.05
CA GLY A 93 19.12 4.28 17.39
C GLY A 93 18.74 2.80 17.40
N LYS A 94 19.74 1.95 17.61
CA LYS A 94 19.59 0.47 17.53
C LYS A 94 18.54 -0.09 18.50
N LYS A 95 18.36 0.54 19.66
CA LYS A 95 17.42 0.07 20.71
C LYS A 95 15.95 0.16 20.30
N HIS A 96 15.58 1.12 19.44
CA HIS A 96 14.19 1.37 19.05
C HIS A 96 13.96 1.25 17.55
N ILE A 97 14.77 0.42 16.89
CA ILE A 97 14.79 0.33 15.43
C ILE A 97 13.44 -0.10 14.82
N GLN A 98 12.67 -0.95 15.51
CA GLN A 98 11.34 -1.34 15.05
C GLN A 98 10.39 -0.14 14.99
N TRP A 99 10.46 0.77 15.96
CA TRP A 99 9.63 1.97 15.96
C TRP A 99 10.06 2.96 14.89
N ALA A 100 11.37 3.10 14.67
CA ALA A 100 11.90 3.91 13.57
C ALA A 100 11.33 3.43 12.22
N VAL A 101 11.41 2.12 11.99
CA VAL A 101 10.97 1.49 10.74
C VAL A 101 9.46 1.52 10.57
N VAL A 102 8.68 1.36 11.65
CA VAL A 102 7.22 1.55 11.61
C VAL A 102 6.86 2.98 11.23
N LEU A 103 7.48 3.98 11.88
CA LEU A 103 7.22 5.39 11.59
C LEU A 103 7.63 5.76 10.17
N THR A 104 8.77 5.24 9.70
CA THR A 104 9.18 5.41 8.31
C THR A 104 8.17 4.78 7.36
N GLY A 105 7.80 3.51 7.56
CA GLY A 105 6.84 2.80 6.72
C GLY A 105 5.48 3.49 6.70
N PHE A 106 5.03 4.01 7.84
CA PHE A 106 3.77 4.76 7.94
C PHE A 106 3.83 6.08 7.16
N THR A 107 4.92 6.84 7.31
CA THR A 107 5.13 8.13 6.62
C THR A 107 5.28 7.95 5.12
N VAL A 108 6.14 7.02 4.71
CA VAL A 108 6.41 6.71 3.30
C VAL A 108 5.18 6.07 2.66
N GLY A 109 4.43 5.26 3.40
CA GLY A 109 3.23 4.58 2.92
C GLY A 109 2.16 5.54 2.42
N PHE A 110 2.02 6.73 3.01
CA PHE A 110 1.05 7.72 2.52
C PHE A 110 1.36 8.24 1.11
N ALA A 111 2.64 8.28 0.75
CA ALA A 111 3.10 8.84 -0.52
C ALA A 111 3.35 7.76 -1.58
N LEU A 112 3.86 6.61 -1.17
CA LEU A 112 4.24 5.51 -2.07
C LEU A 112 3.19 4.40 -2.05
N PHE A 113 2.96 3.82 -3.22
CA PHE A 113 2.28 2.52 -3.31
C PHE A 113 3.06 1.45 -2.56
N TYR A 114 2.36 0.45 -2.04
CA TYR A 114 2.97 -0.63 -1.27
C TYR A 114 4.16 -1.25 -2.00
N GLU A 115 4.01 -1.59 -3.28
CA GLU A 115 5.05 -2.25 -4.07
C GLU A 115 6.30 -1.37 -4.21
N VAL A 116 6.10 -0.08 -4.50
CA VAL A 116 7.19 0.89 -4.69
C VAL A 116 7.91 1.15 -3.37
N GLY A 117 7.15 1.43 -2.31
CA GLY A 117 7.69 1.68 -0.97
C GLY A 117 8.41 0.45 -0.43
N PHE A 118 7.86 -0.74 -0.61
CA PHE A 118 8.45 -1.99 -0.16
C PHE A 118 9.80 -2.24 -0.86
N VAL A 119 9.86 -2.13 -2.19
CA VAL A 119 11.09 -2.35 -2.97
C VAL A 119 12.17 -1.32 -2.59
N LEU A 120 11.80 -0.05 -2.38
CA LEU A 120 12.74 1.01 -1.98
C LEU A 120 13.28 0.81 -0.57
N MET A 121 12.43 0.36 0.36
CA MET A 121 12.79 0.17 1.77
C MET A 121 13.54 -1.14 2.03
N LEU A 122 13.40 -2.13 1.15
CA LEU A 122 13.98 -3.47 1.34
C LEU A 122 15.52 -3.45 1.53
N PRO A 123 16.33 -2.73 0.71
CA PRO A 123 17.78 -2.65 0.92
C PRO A 123 18.15 -1.98 2.25
N LEU A 124 17.36 -1.01 2.71
CA LEU A 124 17.58 -0.36 4.00
C LEU A 124 17.31 -1.33 5.14
N VAL A 125 16.23 -2.11 5.06
CA VAL A 125 15.95 -3.18 6.02
C VAL A 125 17.10 -4.19 6.08
N PHE A 126 17.66 -4.58 4.92
CA PHE A 126 18.83 -5.47 4.88
C PHE A 126 20.07 -4.85 5.53
N THR A 127 20.36 -3.59 5.20
CA THR A 127 21.49 -2.83 5.75
C THR A 127 21.38 -2.69 7.28
N ILE A 128 20.18 -2.43 7.78
CA ILE A 128 19.89 -2.36 9.21
C ILE A 128 20.09 -3.71 9.88
N ALA A 129 19.50 -4.77 9.32
CA ALA A 129 19.58 -6.11 9.88
C ALA A 129 21.04 -6.57 9.99
N ALA A 130 21.84 -6.34 8.95
CA ALA A 130 23.27 -6.64 8.92
C ALA A 130 24.08 -5.79 9.92
N SER A 131 23.91 -4.45 9.92
CA SER A 131 24.70 -3.54 10.77
C SER A 131 24.33 -3.59 12.26
N ALA A 132 23.09 -3.97 12.58
CA ALA A 132 22.63 -4.17 13.95
C ALA A 132 22.76 -5.63 14.41
N ASN A 133 23.16 -6.56 13.52
CA ASN A 133 23.23 -8.00 13.77
C ASN A 133 21.93 -8.54 14.39
N ILE A 134 20.80 -8.23 13.77
CA ILE A 134 19.46 -8.64 14.20
C ILE A 134 18.74 -9.38 13.08
N PRO A 135 17.82 -10.31 13.39
CA PRO A 135 17.12 -11.10 12.39
C PRO A 135 16.37 -10.22 11.38
N LEU A 136 16.44 -10.57 10.10
CA LEU A 136 15.80 -9.81 9.03
C LEU A 136 14.30 -9.58 9.27
N LEU A 137 13.58 -10.64 9.64
CA LEU A 137 12.14 -10.57 9.89
C LEU A 137 11.78 -9.67 11.08
N TYR A 138 12.71 -9.47 12.02
CA TYR A 138 12.51 -8.58 13.15
C TYR A 138 12.36 -7.11 12.74
N VAL A 139 12.92 -6.73 11.59
CA VAL A 139 12.90 -5.38 11.02
C VAL A 139 11.96 -5.30 9.81
N GLY A 140 11.98 -6.30 8.94
CA GLY A 140 11.19 -6.32 7.70
C GLY A 140 9.69 -6.48 7.92
N VAL A 141 9.26 -7.26 8.92
CA VAL A 141 7.83 -7.45 9.20
C VAL A 141 7.16 -6.16 9.70
N PRO A 142 7.74 -5.42 10.67
CA PRO A 142 7.20 -4.11 11.05
C PRO A 142 7.11 -3.11 9.89
N MET A 143 8.11 -3.12 9.00
CA MET A 143 8.12 -2.29 7.79
C MET A 143 6.95 -2.64 6.86
N ALA A 144 6.84 -3.91 6.50
CA ALA A 144 5.80 -4.41 5.60
C ALA A 144 4.40 -4.20 6.18
N ALA A 145 4.23 -4.43 7.49
CA ALA A 145 2.97 -4.18 8.20
C ALA A 145 2.59 -2.70 8.14
N ALA A 146 3.52 -1.78 8.41
CA ALA A 146 3.25 -0.34 8.33
C ALA A 146 2.83 0.09 6.91
N LEU A 147 3.58 -0.32 5.88
CA LEU A 147 3.22 -0.03 4.49
C LEU A 147 1.88 -0.64 4.09
N SER A 148 1.63 -1.89 4.47
CA SER A 148 0.42 -2.63 4.10
C SER A 148 -0.84 -2.04 4.75
N VAL A 149 -0.77 -1.70 6.03
CA VAL A 149 -1.90 -1.09 6.73
C VAL A 149 -2.18 0.32 6.19
N THR A 150 -1.15 1.15 5.98
CA THR A 150 -1.34 2.45 5.34
C THR A 150 -2.00 2.28 3.98
N HIS A 151 -1.47 1.37 3.13
CA HIS A 151 -2.02 1.08 1.80
C HIS A 151 -3.50 0.66 1.80
N GLY A 152 -3.87 -0.22 2.73
CA GLY A 152 -5.19 -0.85 2.76
C GLY A 152 -6.25 -0.08 3.56
N PHE A 153 -5.86 0.76 4.52
CA PHE A 153 -6.80 1.37 5.47
C PHE A 153 -7.03 2.85 5.19
N LEU A 154 -6.05 3.54 4.59
CA LEU A 154 -6.01 5.00 4.59
C LEU A 154 -6.21 5.59 3.18
N PRO A 155 -7.20 6.46 2.97
CA PRO A 155 -7.20 7.39 1.85
C PRO A 155 -5.95 8.30 1.90
N PRO A 156 -5.40 8.78 0.76
CA PRO A 156 -5.95 8.79 -0.61
C PRO A 156 -5.80 7.50 -1.41
N HIS A 157 -5.34 6.38 -0.85
CA HIS A 157 -5.08 5.21 -1.67
C HIS A 157 -6.31 4.72 -2.43
N PRO A 158 -6.15 4.21 -3.66
CA PRO A 158 -7.27 4.00 -4.56
C PRO A 158 -8.35 3.09 -4.00
N GLY A 159 -7.99 2.02 -3.27
CA GLY A 159 -8.93 1.12 -2.63
C GLY A 159 -9.80 1.81 -1.57
N PRO A 160 -9.20 2.34 -0.48
CA PRO A 160 -9.91 3.11 0.54
C PRO A 160 -10.73 4.27 -0.03
N THR A 161 -10.15 5.04 -0.96
CA THR A 161 -10.83 6.16 -1.62
C THR A 161 -12.03 5.69 -2.44
N ALA A 162 -11.90 4.62 -3.21
CA ALA A 162 -13.02 4.07 -3.99
C ALA A 162 -14.18 3.66 -3.09
N ILE A 163 -13.90 2.95 -2.00
CA ILE A 163 -14.92 2.53 -1.05
C ILE A 163 -15.60 3.76 -0.42
N ALA A 164 -14.82 4.75 0.02
CA ALA A 164 -15.37 5.98 0.56
C ALA A 164 -16.28 6.70 -0.45
N THR A 165 -15.88 6.80 -1.71
CA THR A 165 -16.69 7.40 -2.78
C THR A 165 -17.96 6.60 -3.06
N ILE A 166 -17.87 5.26 -3.17
CA ILE A 166 -19.02 4.38 -3.45
C ILE A 166 -20.10 4.52 -2.37
N PHE A 167 -19.70 4.59 -1.10
CA PHE A 167 -20.62 4.73 0.03
C PHE A 167 -20.95 6.19 0.37
N ASN A 168 -20.45 7.17 -0.40
CA ASN A 168 -20.59 8.60 -0.13
C ASN A 168 -20.13 8.98 1.30
N ALA A 169 -19.07 8.34 1.77
CA ALA A 169 -18.48 8.60 3.08
C ALA A 169 -17.60 9.85 3.03
N ASP A 170 -17.58 10.59 4.14
CA ASP A 170 -16.69 11.73 4.31
C ASP A 170 -15.23 11.27 4.35
N MET A 171 -14.40 11.89 3.50
CA MET A 171 -13.02 11.45 3.29
C MET A 171 -12.13 11.73 4.52
N GLY A 172 -12.32 12.88 5.17
CA GLY A 172 -11.56 13.26 6.36
C GLY A 172 -11.91 12.37 7.56
N LYS A 173 -13.19 12.04 7.76
CA LYS A 173 -13.63 11.08 8.79
C LYS A 173 -13.13 9.68 8.50
N THR A 174 -13.15 9.25 7.24
CA THR A 174 -12.63 7.94 6.83
C THR A 174 -11.14 7.84 7.13
N LEU A 175 -10.36 8.89 6.81
CA LEU A 175 -8.95 8.98 7.16
C LEU A 175 -8.73 8.95 8.68
N LEU A 176 -9.53 9.69 9.45
CA LEU A 176 -9.43 9.74 10.91
C LEU A 176 -9.69 8.36 11.54
N TYR A 177 -10.82 7.73 11.23
CA TYR A 177 -11.15 6.41 11.76
C TYR A 177 -10.19 5.33 11.25
N GLY A 178 -9.80 5.40 9.97
CA GLY A 178 -8.78 4.54 9.39
C GLY A 178 -7.46 4.65 10.14
N THR A 179 -7.02 5.86 10.49
CA THR A 179 -5.77 6.09 11.23
C THR A 179 -5.86 5.55 12.66
N ILE A 180 -6.98 5.77 13.34
CA ILE A 180 -7.24 5.23 14.69
C ILE A 180 -7.15 3.70 14.69
N LEU A 181 -7.65 3.04 13.64
CA LEU A 181 -7.56 1.58 13.49
C LEU A 181 -6.20 1.11 12.96
N ALA A 182 -5.52 1.93 12.16
CA ALA A 182 -4.23 1.60 11.58
C ALA A 182 -3.15 1.49 12.65
N ILE A 183 -3.11 2.40 13.62
CA ILE A 183 -2.11 2.41 14.70
C ILE A 183 -2.08 1.07 15.48
N PRO A 184 -3.17 0.58 16.09
CA PRO A 184 -3.16 -0.69 16.80
C PRO A 184 -2.88 -1.86 15.85
N THR A 185 -3.40 -1.82 14.61
CA THR A 185 -3.15 -2.88 13.62
C THR A 185 -1.67 -3.00 13.27
N VAL A 186 -0.98 -1.88 13.02
CA VAL A 186 0.46 -1.87 12.72
C VAL A 186 1.28 -2.33 13.92
N ILE A 187 0.90 -1.92 15.14
CA ILE A 187 1.61 -2.34 16.36
C ILE A 187 1.49 -3.87 16.54
N LEU A 188 0.30 -4.42 16.36
CA LEU A 188 0.03 -5.85 16.53
C LEU A 188 0.66 -6.68 15.40
N ALA A 189 0.42 -6.32 14.13
CA ALA A 189 0.91 -7.04 12.96
C ALA A 189 2.40 -6.82 12.68
N GLY A 190 2.97 -5.73 13.18
CA GLY A 190 4.38 -5.36 12.99
C GLY A 190 5.22 -5.74 14.20
N PRO A 191 5.59 -4.80 15.11
CA PRO A 191 6.51 -5.05 16.21
C PRO A 191 6.14 -6.20 17.13
N VAL A 192 4.85 -6.39 17.47
CA VAL A 192 4.41 -7.47 18.36
C VAL A 192 4.56 -8.83 17.68
N TYR A 193 4.02 -8.99 16.48
CA TYR A 193 4.14 -10.22 15.71
C TYR A 193 5.59 -10.57 15.36
N ALA A 194 6.41 -9.56 15.04
CA ALA A 194 7.84 -9.74 14.76
C ALA A 194 8.63 -10.35 15.93
N ARG A 195 8.15 -10.26 17.19
CA ARG A 195 8.78 -10.93 18.34
C ARG A 195 8.67 -12.45 18.25
N VAL A 196 7.56 -12.96 17.74
CA VAL A 196 7.35 -14.41 17.54
C VAL A 196 8.27 -14.94 16.44
N LEU A 197 8.58 -14.11 15.46
CA LEU A 197 9.42 -14.45 14.32
C LEU A 197 10.93 -14.31 14.58
N LYS A 198 11.35 -13.83 15.76
CA LYS A 198 12.78 -13.68 16.10
C LYS A 198 13.58 -14.97 15.97
N GLY A 199 12.96 -16.13 16.21
CA GLY A 199 13.63 -17.43 16.14
C GLY A 199 13.85 -17.93 14.72
N ILE A 200 13.30 -17.26 13.70
CA ILE A 200 13.48 -17.61 12.29
C ILE A 200 14.66 -16.78 11.76
N ASP A 201 15.85 -17.34 11.93
CA ASP A 201 17.06 -16.76 11.37
C ASP A 201 17.26 -17.28 9.94
N LYS A 202 16.71 -16.54 8.98
CA LYS A 202 16.99 -16.78 7.57
C LYS A 202 18.06 -15.78 7.11
N PRO A 203 19.12 -16.26 6.43
CA PRO A 203 20.13 -15.37 5.89
C PRO A 203 19.48 -14.41 4.90
N ILE A 204 20.03 -13.19 4.83
CA ILE A 204 19.63 -12.19 3.85
C ILE A 204 19.92 -12.79 2.46
N PRO A 205 18.93 -12.91 1.56
CA PRO A 205 19.17 -13.54 0.26
C PRO A 205 20.19 -12.73 -0.55
N GLU A 206 21.21 -13.41 -1.06
CA GLU A 206 22.24 -12.80 -1.91
C GLU A 206 21.63 -12.35 -3.25
N GLY A 207 22.05 -11.17 -3.74
CA GLY A 207 21.61 -10.66 -5.04
C GLY A 207 20.28 -9.88 -5.07
N LEU A 208 19.55 -9.75 -3.95
CA LEU A 208 18.36 -8.89 -3.85
C LEU A 208 18.68 -7.39 -3.62
N TYR A 209 19.96 -7.00 -3.68
CA TYR A 209 20.46 -5.62 -3.48
C TYR A 209 20.28 -4.71 -4.72
N SER A 210 19.12 -4.78 -5.36
CA SER A 210 18.84 -4.03 -6.59
C SER A 210 17.81 -2.92 -6.35
N ALA A 211 18.11 -2.00 -5.44
CA ALA A 211 17.55 -0.65 -5.53
C ALA A 211 18.69 0.36 -5.52
N LYS A 212 18.55 1.43 -6.31
CA LYS A 212 19.47 2.56 -6.31
C LYS A 212 19.50 3.14 -4.89
N THR A 213 20.61 2.97 -4.18
CA THR A 213 20.87 3.71 -2.94
C THR A 213 21.41 5.08 -3.31
N PHE A 214 20.72 6.13 -2.85
CA PHE A 214 21.11 7.50 -3.10
C PHE A 214 22.23 7.93 -2.15
N SER A 215 23.14 8.77 -2.63
CA SER A 215 24.14 9.42 -1.78
C SER A 215 23.49 10.52 -0.93
N GLU A 216 24.20 10.97 0.12
CA GLU A 216 23.75 12.07 0.98
C GLU A 216 23.51 13.38 0.22
N GLU A 217 24.24 13.61 -0.87
CA GLU A 217 24.15 14.81 -1.71
C GLU A 217 22.98 14.76 -2.71
N GLU A 218 22.58 13.56 -3.14
CA GLU A 218 21.44 13.36 -4.05
C GLU A 218 20.09 13.52 -3.32
N MET A 219 20.04 13.31 -2.01
CA MET A 219 18.79 13.25 -1.25
C MET A 219 18.33 14.63 -0.75
N PRO A 220 17.03 14.98 -0.88
CA PRO A 220 16.46 16.20 -0.30
C PRO A 220 16.54 16.17 1.23
N SER A 221 16.27 17.31 1.89
CA SER A 221 16.26 17.38 3.36
C SER A 221 15.07 16.60 3.95
N PHE A 222 15.26 16.09 5.18
CA PHE A 222 14.23 15.30 5.88
C PHE A 222 12.89 16.01 5.98
N GLY A 223 12.89 17.31 6.30
CA GLY A 223 11.66 18.10 6.42
C GLY A 223 10.89 18.19 5.10
N VAL A 224 11.60 18.40 3.98
CA VAL A 224 10.99 18.42 2.64
C VAL A 224 10.42 17.04 2.31
N SER A 225 11.17 15.96 2.55
CA SER A 225 10.69 14.60 2.27
C SER A 225 9.43 14.24 3.04
N VAL A 226 9.39 14.53 4.35
CA VAL A 226 8.22 14.26 5.20
C VAL A 226 7.04 15.12 4.77
N TRP A 227 7.26 16.41 4.53
CA TRP A 227 6.19 17.31 4.10
C TRP A 227 5.61 16.87 2.76
N THR A 228 6.45 16.64 1.75
CA THR A 228 6.01 16.13 0.44
C THR A 228 5.23 14.82 0.56
N SER A 229 5.59 13.95 1.50
CA SER A 229 4.87 12.69 1.73
C SER A 229 3.49 12.87 2.35
N LEU A 230 3.36 13.83 3.27
CA LEU A 230 2.15 14.06 4.06
C LEU A 230 1.21 15.11 3.46
N VAL A 231 1.67 15.91 2.49
CA VAL A 231 0.85 16.95 1.83
C VAL A 231 -0.53 16.45 1.39
N PRO A 232 -0.68 15.32 0.67
CA PRO A 232 -1.99 14.84 0.25
C PRO A 232 -2.92 14.59 1.44
N VAL A 233 -2.39 14.01 2.51
CA VAL A 233 -3.13 13.66 3.73
C VAL A 233 -3.60 14.92 4.46
N VAL A 234 -2.70 15.90 4.60
CA VAL A 234 -3.01 17.19 5.23
C VAL A 234 -4.09 17.92 4.45
N LEU A 235 -3.97 18.00 3.12
CA LEU A 235 -4.96 18.64 2.26
C LEU A 235 -6.33 17.95 2.31
N MET A 236 -6.37 16.64 2.47
CA MET A 236 -7.63 15.89 2.61
C MET A 236 -8.28 16.03 3.98
N ALA A 237 -7.50 16.38 5.01
CA ALA A 237 -8.00 16.59 6.36
C ALA A 237 -8.54 18.02 6.59
N MET A 238 -8.22 18.95 5.69
CA MET A 238 -8.73 20.34 5.67
C MET A 238 -10.05 20.43 4.91
#